data_AF-A0A830BQG7-F1
#
_entry.id   AF-A0A830BQG7-F1
#
_cell.length_a   1.000
_cell.length_b   1.000
_cell.length_c   1.000
_cell.angle_alpha   90.00
_cell.angle_beta   90.00
_cell.angle_gamma   90.00
#
_symmetry.space_group_name_H-M   'P 1'
#
loop_
_entity.id
_entity.type
_entity.pdbx_description
1 polymer ?
#
loop_
_entity_poly.entity_id
_entity_poly.type
_entity_poly.pdbx_seq_one_letter_code
_entity_poly.pdbx_strand_id
1 'polypeptide(L)'
;MADWRFITKFLENADNLEVLKISFCFGNLKCRVEPKQVPACLVSRLGIVEIKDFNCTEQEFNMVRYILRNAQVLKKMEIYCLGSEISWKKKLETHKELSLFEQQSEACELAFPLR
;
A
#
# COMPACT_ATOMS: atom_id res chain seq x y z
N MET A 1 -7.70 -15.20 2.53
CA MET A 1 -8.44 -14.05 1.99
C MET A 1 -8.02 -12.83 2.78
N ALA A 2 -7.26 -11.90 2.19
CA ALA A 2 -6.99 -10.62 2.83
C ALA A 2 -8.21 -9.72 2.62
N ASP A 3 -8.84 -9.28 3.70
CA ASP A 3 -9.89 -8.28 3.65
C ASP A 3 -9.25 -6.93 4.02
N TRP A 4 -9.52 -5.88 3.24
CA TRP A 4 -9.09 -4.53 3.57
C TRP A 4 -9.57 -4.12 4.97
N ARG A 5 -10.75 -4.60 5.40
CA ARG A 5 -11.27 -4.41 6.76
C ARG A 5 -10.35 -4.96 7.85
N PHE A 6 -9.61 -6.04 7.56
CA PHE A 6 -8.65 -6.59 8.52
C PHE A 6 -7.44 -5.67 8.64
N ILE A 7 -6.93 -5.15 7.52
CA ILE A 7 -5.79 -4.22 7.51
C ILE A 7 -6.17 -2.94 8.24
N THR A 8 -7.35 -2.36 7.96
CA THR A 8 -7.79 -1.14 8.65
C THR A 8 -7.97 -1.38 10.14
N LYS A 9 -8.59 -2.50 10.54
CA LYS A 9 -8.74 -2.85 11.96
C LYS A 9 -7.39 -3.04 12.65
N PHE A 10 -6.44 -3.66 11.97
CA PHE A 10 -5.09 -3.81 12.48
C PHE A 10 -4.42 -2.45 12.69
N LEU A 11 -4.44 -1.57 11.68
CA LEU A 11 -3.86 -0.23 11.78
C LEU A 11 -4.50 0.61 12.89
N GLU A 12 -5.83 0.53 13.06
CA GLU A 12 -6.58 1.19 14.16
C GLU A 12 -6.12 0.78 15.57
N ASN A 13 -5.53 -0.41 15.72
CA ASN A 13 -5.10 -0.94 17.03
C ASN A 13 -3.57 -0.97 17.18
N ALA A 14 -2.84 -0.50 16.17
CA ALA A 14 -1.39 -0.58 16.11
C ALA A 14 -0.76 0.81 16.12
N ASP A 15 -1.09 1.63 17.12
CA ASP A 15 -0.68 3.04 17.19
C ASP A 15 0.84 3.25 17.16
N ASN A 16 1.62 2.24 17.58
CA ASN A 16 3.08 2.23 17.56
C ASN A 16 3.70 1.61 16.29
N LEU A 17 2.91 1.33 15.26
CA LEU A 17 3.37 0.67 14.04
C LEU A 17 4.28 1.60 13.22
N GLU A 18 5.54 1.21 13.06
CA GLU A 18 6.53 1.93 12.25
C GLU A 18 6.77 1.29 10.88
N VAL A 19 6.52 -0.03 10.78
CA VAL A 19 6.76 -0.81 9.56
C VAL A 19 5.55 -1.70 9.28
N LEU A 20 4.96 -1.54 8.10
CA LEU A 20 3.86 -2.38 7.62
C LEU A 20 4.33 -3.25 6.46
N LYS A 21 4.23 -4.57 6.60
CA LYS A 21 4.53 -5.53 5.54
C LYS A 21 3.29 -6.33 5.17
N ILE A 22 2.90 -6.27 3.90
CA ILE A 22 1.71 -6.95 3.38
C ILE A 22 2.14 -7.84 2.21
N SER A 23 1.66 -9.08 2.17
CA SER A 23 1.80 -9.97 1.02
C SER A 23 0.40 -10.41 0.59
N PHE A 24 0.10 -10.25 -0.70
CA PHE A 24 -1.17 -10.67 -1.27
C PHE A 24 -1.07 -12.10 -1.80
N CYS A 25 -1.55 -13.07 -1.03
CA CYS A 25 -1.71 -14.44 -1.53
C CYS A 25 -2.93 -14.55 -2.44
N PHE A 26 -2.79 -15.12 -3.65
CA PHE A 26 -3.80 -15.55 -4.64
C PHE A 26 -5.28 -15.31 -4.30
N GLY A 27 -5.65 -14.05 -4.08
CA GLY A 27 -6.88 -13.73 -3.39
C GLY A 27 -7.05 -12.24 -3.34
N ASN A 28 -7.92 -11.74 -4.21
CA ASN A 28 -8.24 -10.33 -4.32
C ASN A 28 -8.66 -9.77 -2.95
N LEU A 29 -8.21 -8.54 -2.64
CA LEU A 29 -8.84 -7.71 -1.62
C LEU A 29 -10.33 -7.57 -1.99
N LYS A 30 -11.25 -7.99 -1.10
CA LYS A 30 -12.69 -8.00 -1.40
C LYS A 30 -13.46 -6.75 -0.97
N CYS A 31 -12.80 -5.72 -0.44
CA CYS A 31 -13.50 -4.55 0.10
C CYS A 31 -12.95 -3.24 -0.48
N ARG A 32 -13.88 -2.41 -1.00
CA ARG A 32 -13.62 -1.07 -1.55
C ARG A 32 -13.76 0.06 -0.52
N VAL A 33 -14.16 -0.26 0.71
CA VAL A 33 -14.53 0.76 1.71
C VAL A 33 -13.28 1.28 2.39
N GLU A 34 -12.90 2.53 2.10
CA GLU A 34 -11.90 3.24 2.90
C GLU A 34 -12.37 3.34 4.36
N PRO A 35 -11.46 3.19 5.35
CA PRO A 35 -11.82 3.35 6.75
C PRO A 35 -12.30 4.78 7.03
N LYS A 36 -13.29 4.91 7.91
CA LYS A 36 -13.93 6.20 8.25
C LYS A 36 -12.99 7.15 9.00
N GLN A 37 -12.02 6.60 9.72
CA GLN A 37 -11.03 7.35 10.49
C GLN A 37 -9.64 6.98 10.00
N VAL A 38 -8.73 7.94 10.07
CA VAL A 38 -7.32 7.72 9.77
C VAL A 38 -6.65 7.14 11.02
N PRO A 39 -6.07 5.92 10.95
CA PRO A 39 -5.34 5.35 12.07
C PRO A 39 -4.20 6.25 12.53
N ALA A 40 -4.00 6.38 13.84
CA ALA A 40 -2.99 7.26 14.42
C ALA A 40 -1.57 6.90 13.97
N CYS A 41 -1.30 5.61 13.73
CA CYS A 41 -0.01 5.15 13.25
C CYS A 41 0.36 5.74 11.87
N LEU A 42 -0.61 5.92 10.97
CA LEU A 42 -0.34 6.52 9.65
C LEU A 42 0.16 7.96 9.81
N VAL A 43 -0.49 8.72 10.67
CA VAL A 43 -0.15 10.13 10.90
C VAL A 43 1.18 10.28 11.62
N SER A 44 1.45 9.44 12.63
CA SER A 44 2.49 9.75 13.62
C SER A 44 3.76 8.90 13.52
N ARG A 45 3.70 7.68 12.97
CA ARG A 45 4.80 6.70 13.15
C ARG A 45 5.14 5.84 11.95
N LEU A 46 4.20 5.57 11.05
CA LEU A 46 4.43 4.62 9.96
C LEU A 46 5.46 5.19 8.98
N GLY A 47 6.69 4.69 9.07
CA GLY A 47 7.81 5.15 8.28
C GLY A 47 8.11 4.28 7.06
N ILE A 48 7.74 2.99 7.09
CA ILE A 48 8.05 2.05 6.01
C ILE A 48 6.83 1.18 5.67
N VAL A 49 6.56 1.03 4.38
CA VAL A 49 5.56 0.09 3.86
C VAL A 49 6.20 -0.82 2.81
N GLU A 50 5.98 -2.12 2.93
CA GLU A 50 6.44 -3.14 1.98
C GLU A 50 5.23 -3.94 1.50
N ILE A 51 4.94 -3.89 0.20
CA ILE A 51 3.83 -4.60 -0.42
C ILE A 51 4.36 -5.64 -1.40
N LYS A 52 4.14 -6.90 -1.09
CA LYS A 52 4.53 -8.05 -1.90
C LYS A 52 3.34 -8.62 -2.67
N ASP A 53 3.67 -9.20 -3.81
CA ASP A 53 2.73 -9.98 -4.63
C ASP A 53 1.56 -9.11 -5.15
N PHE A 54 1.85 -7.84 -5.44
CA PHE A 54 0.88 -6.84 -5.91
C PHE A 54 0.29 -7.26 -7.27
N ASN A 55 -1.02 -7.49 -7.33
CA ASN A 55 -1.74 -8.02 -8.49
C ASN A 55 -2.23 -6.94 -9.48
N CYS A 56 -1.95 -5.68 -9.19
CA CYS A 56 -2.42 -4.54 -9.97
C CYS A 56 -3.96 -4.51 -10.04
N THR A 57 -4.63 -4.85 -8.93
CA THR A 57 -6.08 -4.75 -8.78
C THR A 57 -6.47 -3.39 -8.23
N GLU A 58 -7.63 -2.88 -8.63
CA GLU A 58 -8.15 -1.58 -8.18
C GLU A 58 -8.15 -1.43 -6.65
N GLN A 59 -8.41 -2.53 -5.93
CA GLN A 59 -8.44 -2.55 -4.47
C GLN A 59 -7.04 -2.37 -3.86
N GLU A 60 -6.02 -2.97 -4.45
CA GLU A 60 -4.64 -2.76 -4.01
C GLU A 60 -4.18 -1.33 -4.33
N PHE A 61 -4.58 -0.78 -5.49
CA PHE A 61 -4.34 0.64 -5.81
C PHE A 61 -5.01 1.57 -4.80
N ASN A 62 -6.28 1.32 -4.44
CA ASN A 62 -6.98 2.12 -3.44
C ASN A 62 -6.31 2.06 -2.06
N MET A 63 -5.80 0.88 -1.66
CA MET A 63 -4.99 0.76 -0.44
C MET A 63 -3.73 1.62 -0.51
N VAL A 64 -2.96 1.54 -1.61
CA VAL A 64 -1.74 2.32 -1.78
C VAL A 64 -2.05 3.81 -1.74
N ARG A 65 -3.08 4.26 -2.47
CA ARG A 65 -3.55 5.65 -2.46
C ARG A 65 -3.92 6.10 -1.06
N TYR A 66 -4.69 5.29 -0.34
CA TYR A 66 -5.09 5.60 1.02
C TYR A 66 -3.88 5.77 1.95
N ILE A 67 -2.90 4.87 1.88
CA ILE A 67 -1.70 4.98 2.72
C ILE A 67 -0.90 6.24 2.34
N LEU A 68 -0.61 6.45 1.05
CA LEU A 68 0.16 7.61 0.60
C LEU A 68 -0.50 8.96 0.97
N ARG A 69 -1.84 9.05 0.86
CA ARG A 69 -2.60 10.27 1.20
C ARG A 69 -2.66 10.55 2.70
N ASN A 70 -2.50 9.54 3.56
CA ASN A 70 -2.70 9.70 5.00
C ASN A 70 -1.43 9.55 5.84
N ALA A 71 -0.39 8.91 5.30
CA ALA A 71 0.83 8.63 6.04
C ALA A 71 1.77 9.84 6.00
N GLN A 72 1.77 10.65 7.06
CA GLN A 72 2.48 11.94 7.08
C GLN A 72 3.98 11.80 7.30
N VAL A 73 4.42 10.72 7.97
CA VAL A 73 5.83 10.48 8.30
C VAL A 73 6.45 9.33 7.48
N LEU A 74 5.77 8.91 6.41
CA LEU A 74 6.21 7.81 5.58
C LEU A 74 7.50 8.19 4.84
N LYS A 75 8.55 7.37 5.01
CA LYS A 75 9.85 7.58 4.38
C LYS A 75 10.03 6.73 3.14
N LYS A 76 9.41 5.53 3.13
CA LYS A 76 9.62 4.57 2.05
C LYS A 76 8.39 3.70 1.84
N MET A 77 8.02 3.50 0.57
CA MET A 77 7.07 2.47 0.17
C MET A 77 7.65 1.64 -0.97
N GLU A 78 7.76 0.32 -0.76
CA GLU A 78 8.23 -0.62 -1.77
C GLU A 78 7.08 -1.51 -2.26
N ILE A 79 6.89 -1.57 -3.58
CA ILE A 79 5.82 -2.35 -4.20
C ILE A 79 6.43 -3.37 -5.17
N TYR A 80 6.25 -4.65 -4.83
CA TYR A 80 6.71 -5.78 -5.63
C TYR A 80 5.51 -6.40 -6.35
N CYS A 81 5.42 -6.18 -7.66
CA CYS A 81 4.41 -6.79 -8.51
C CYS A 81 4.53 -8.32 -8.50
N LEU A 82 3.39 -9.02 -8.60
CA LEU A 82 3.39 -10.47 -8.76
C LEU A 82 4.18 -10.84 -10.02
N GLY A 83 5.15 -11.77 -9.87
CA GLY A 83 6.27 -12.00 -10.77
C GLY A 83 5.90 -12.29 -12.23
N SER A 84 5.90 -13.56 -12.63
CA SER A 84 5.68 -14.01 -14.01
C SER A 84 4.23 -13.87 -14.49
N GLU A 85 3.29 -13.67 -13.58
CA GLU A 85 1.85 -13.57 -13.88
C GLU A 85 1.46 -12.20 -14.44
N ILE A 86 2.26 -11.16 -14.16
CA ILE A 86 2.01 -9.80 -14.63
C ILE A 86 3.02 -9.47 -15.72
N SER A 87 2.49 -9.11 -16.90
CA SER A 87 3.33 -8.68 -18.02
C SER A 87 4.13 -7.42 -17.68
N TRP A 88 5.31 -7.27 -18.28
CA TRP A 88 6.13 -6.06 -18.16
C TRP A 88 5.38 -4.78 -18.49
N LYS A 89 4.50 -4.83 -19.51
CA LYS A 89 3.63 -3.72 -19.88
C LYS A 89 2.72 -3.32 -18.72
N LYS A 90 2.05 -4.28 -18.08
CA LYS A 90 1.16 -4.03 -16.95
C LYS A 90 1.92 -3.53 -15.71
N LYS A 91 3.14 -4.03 -15.47
CA LYS A 91 4.04 -3.49 -14.41
C LYS A 91 4.39 -2.02 -14.65
N LEU A 92 4.72 -1.66 -15.90
CA LEU A 92 5.04 -0.28 -16.26
C LEU A 92 3.83 0.65 -16.16
N GLU A 93 2.65 0.21 -16.60
CA GLU A 93 1.39 0.95 -16.43
C GLU A 93 1.08 1.18 -14.95
N THR A 94 1.27 0.15 -14.11
CA THR A 94 1.09 0.23 -12.66
C THR A 94 2.04 1.23 -12.02
N HIS A 95 3.32 1.20 -12.38
CA HIS A 95 4.28 2.19 -11.91
C HIS A 95 3.84 3.61 -12.27
N LYS A 96 3.44 3.86 -13.53
CA LYS A 96 2.99 5.17 -13.97
C LYS A 96 1.78 5.65 -13.18
N GLU A 97 0.79 4.79 -12.97
CA GLU A 97 -0.41 5.13 -12.21
C GLU A 97 -0.09 5.45 -10.75
N LEU A 98 0.75 4.64 -10.09
CA LEU A 98 1.14 4.86 -8.69
C LEU A 98 1.98 6.13 -8.50
N SER A 99 2.81 6.49 -9.49
CA SER A 99 3.57 7.75 -9.46
C SER A 99 2.70 9.01 -9.54
N LEU A 100 1.43 8.89 -9.96
CA LEU A 100 0.49 10.02 -10.01
C LEU A 100 -0.23 10.25 -8.67
N PHE A 101 -0.07 9.35 -7.70
CA PHE A 101 -0.77 9.48 -6.42
C PHE A 101 -0.16 10.59 -5.59
N GLU A 102 -1.03 11.39 -4.98
CA GLU A 102 -0.64 12.39 -4.00
C GLU A 102 0.02 11.69 -2.80
N GLN A 103 1.18 12.18 -2.42
CA GLN A 103 1.92 11.71 -1.26
C GLN A 103 1.86 12.79 -0.19
N GLN A 104 1.37 12.42 0.98
CA GLN A 104 1.26 13.35 2.09
C GLN A 104 2.61 13.66 2.73
N SER A 105 3.55 12.71 2.66
CA SER A 105 4.92 12.92 3.11
C SER A 105 5.82 13.22 1.93
N GLU A 106 6.41 14.42 1.92
CA GLU A 106 7.42 14.81 0.91
C GLU A 106 8.70 13.96 1.00
N ALA A 107 8.94 13.34 2.16
CA ALA A 107 10.09 12.45 2.39
C ALA A 107 9.86 11.02 1.87
N CYS A 108 8.67 10.69 1.37
CA CYS A 108 8.35 9.35 0.95
C CYS A 108 9.02 9.02 -0.40
N GLU A 109 9.89 8.02 -0.38
CA GLU A 109 10.42 7.40 -1.60
C GLU A 109 9.53 6.21 -2.01
N LEU A 110 8.85 6.36 -3.16
CA LEU A 110 8.09 5.27 -3.77
C LEU A 110 8.99 4.47 -4.71
N ALA A 111 9.22 3.21 -4.38
CA ALA A 111 10.10 2.32 -5.12
C ALA A 111 9.36 1.09 -5.66
N PHE A 112 9.80 0.64 -6.83
CA PHE A 112 9.24 -0.51 -7.55
C PHE A 112 10.35 -1.52 -7.88
N PRO A 113 10.90 -2.22 -6.88
CA PRO A 113 12.03 -3.10 -7.12
C PRO A 113 11.61 -4.30 -7.98
N LEU A 114 12.53 -4.72 -8.86
CA LEU A 114 12.38 -5.97 -9.57
C LEU A 114 12.73 -7.11 -8.61
N ARG A 115 11.84 -8.10 -8.52
CA ARG A 115 12.07 -9.36 -7.82
C ARG A 115 12.68 -10.37 -8.77
#